data_AF-A0A3D3QY92-F1
#
_entry.id   AF-A0A3D3QY92-F1
#
_cell.length_a   1.000
_cell.length_b   1.000
_cell.length_c   1.000
_cell.angle_alpha   90.00
_cell.angle_beta   90.00
_cell.angle_gamma   90.00
#
_symmetry.space_group_name_H-M   'P 1'
#
loop_
_entity.id
_entity.type
_entity.pdbx_description
1 polymer ?
#
loop_
_entity_poly.entity_id
_entity_poly.type
_entity_poly.pdbx_seq_one_letter_code
_entity_poly.pdbx_strand_id
1 'polypeptide(L)' 'MDAEALKLATLCLHGGQEPDSATNSRAVPIYQTTSYTFNDTDHAARLFGLQEFG' A
#
# COMPACT_ATOMS: atom_id res chain seq x y z
N MET A 1 -13.90 4.63 12.89
CA MET A 1 -13.11 5.42 13.86
C MET A 1 -13.30 6.85 13.43
N ASP A 2 -14.16 7.61 14.11
CA ASP A 2 -14.31 9.03 13.83
C ASP A 2 -12.96 9.67 14.13
N ALA A 3 -12.24 10.04 13.07
CA ALA A 3 -10.90 10.55 13.17
C ALA A 3 -10.97 11.96 13.76
N GLU A 4 -10.97 12.04 15.09
CA GLU A 4 -10.24 13.13 15.73
C GLU A 4 -8.88 13.18 15.05
N ALA A 5 -8.63 14.26 14.31
CA ALA A 5 -7.43 14.38 13.50
C ALA A 5 -6.22 14.08 14.40
N LEU A 6 -5.54 12.96 14.11
CA LEU A 6 -4.37 12.54 14.87
C LEU A 6 -3.41 13.73 14.98
N LYS A 7 -2.79 13.90 16.15
CA LYS A 7 -1.82 14.98 16.36
C LYS A 7 -0.71 14.87 15.31
N LEU A 8 -0.14 16.02 14.93
CA LEU A 8 0.90 16.10 13.89
C LEU A 8 2.03 15.09 14.11
N ALA A 9 2.55 14.99 15.34
CA ALA A 9 3.63 14.03 15.66
C ALA A 9 3.25 12.56 15.38
N THR A 10 1.98 12.20 15.62
CA THR A 10 1.47 10.85 15.35
C THR A 10 1.33 10.61 13.85
N LEU A 11 0.85 11.59 13.09
CA LEU A 11 0.78 11.51 11.62
C LEU A 11 2.17 11.44 11.00
N CYS A 12 3.14 12.22 11.49
CA CYS A 12 4.52 12.15 11.02
C CYS A 12 5.13 10.76 11.25
N LEU A 13 4.75 10.07 12.32
CA LEU A 13 5.28 8.75 12.65
C LEU A 13 4.55 7.60 11.94
N HIS A 14 3.25 7.71 11.68
CA HIS A 14 2.41 6.58 11.23
C HIS A 14 1.60 6.83 9.96
N GLY A 15 1.51 8.08 9.49
CA GLY A 15 0.70 8.44 8.33
C GLY A 15 1.14 7.70 7.07
N GLY A 16 0.19 7.04 6.41
CA GLY A 16 0.45 6.28 5.17
C GLY A 16 1.20 4.97 5.37
N GLN A 17 1.39 4.49 6.61
CA GLN A 17 2.15 3.26 6.90
C GLN A 17 1.37 2.29 7.79
N GLU A 18 1.18 1.07 7.32
CA GLU A 18 0.60 -0.04 8.06
C GLU A 18 1.62 -1.19 8.21
N PRO A 19 1.47 -2.10 9.21
CA PRO A 19 2.34 -3.27 9.28
C PRO A 19 2.19 -4.10 8.01
N ASP A 20 3.29 -4.65 7.52
CA ASP A 20 3.27 -5.56 6.36
C ASP A 20 2.38 -6.78 6.66
N SER A 21 1.40 -7.05 5.80
CA SER A 21 0.42 -8.12 6.01
C SER A 21 1.01 -9.52 5.86
N ALA A 22 2.10 -9.67 5.10
CA ALA A 22 2.75 -10.96 4.88
C ALA A 22 3.63 -11.39 6.07
N THR A 23 4.28 -10.44 6.76
CA THR A 23 5.30 -10.74 7.77
C THR A 23 5.07 -10.08 9.14
N ASN A 24 4.10 -9.17 9.25
CA ASN A 24 3.91 -8.26 10.40
C ASN A 24 5.11 -7.34 10.68
N SER A 25 6.00 -7.14 9.71
CA SER A 25 7.06 -6.13 9.83
C SER A 25 6.46 -4.74 10.01
N ARG A 26 6.93 -3.99 11.01
CA ARG A 26 6.51 -2.59 11.19
C ARG A 26 7.27 -1.61 10.31
N ALA A 27 8.50 -1.94 9.95
CA ALA A 27 9.26 -1.18 8.97
C ALA A 27 8.74 -1.55 7.57
N VAL A 28 8.54 -0.53 6.74
CA VAL A 28 8.09 -0.71 5.35
C VAL A 28 9.17 -1.47 4.56
N PRO A 29 8.83 -2.56 3.87
CA PRO A 29 9.78 -3.27 3.02
C PRO A 29 10.37 -2.39 1.92
N ILE A 30 11.63 -2.63 1.58
CA ILE A 30 12.26 -2.01 0.41
C ILE A 30 11.98 -2.88 -0.81
N TYR A 31 10.98 -2.50 -1.62
CA TYR A 31 10.67 -3.17 -2.89
C TYR A 31 11.63 -2.73 -4.01
N GLN A 32 12.89 -3.19 -3.94
CA GLN A 32 13.91 -2.89 -4.94
C GLN A 32 13.72 -3.77 -6.19
N THR A 33 12.70 -3.45 -6.98
CA THR A 33 12.33 -4.14 -8.22
C THR A 33 12.12 -3.14 -9.35
N THR A 34 12.18 -3.62 -10.59
CA THR A 34 11.81 -2.84 -11.77
C THR A 34 10.40 -3.12 -12.25
N SER A 35 9.79 -4.23 -11.82
CA SER A 35 8.52 -4.74 -12.36
C SER A 35 7.72 -5.53 -11.30
N TYR A 36 6.40 -5.60 -11.48
CA TYR A 36 5.47 -6.46 -10.71
C TYR A 36 4.70 -7.39 -11.65
N THR A 37 4.35 -8.58 -11.18
CA THR A 37 3.59 -9.58 -11.95
C THR A 37 2.09 -9.32 -11.87
N PHE A 38 1.36 -9.63 -12.95
CA PHE A 38 -0.10 -9.70 -12.92
C PHE A 38 -0.58 -11.12 -12.58
N ASN A 39 -1.74 -11.21 -11.93
CA ASN A 39 -2.40 -12.49 -11.67
C ASN A 39 -2.80 -13.20 -12.99
N ASP A 40 -3.31 -12.43 -13.96
CA ASP A 40 -3.67 -12.87 -15.31
C ASP A 40 -3.72 -11.67 -16.30
N THR A 41 -4.08 -11.93 -17.57
CA THR A 41 -4.16 -10.91 -18.63
C THR A 41 -5.29 -9.91 -18.41
N ASP A 42 -6.41 -10.35 -17.83
CA ASP A 42 -7.58 -9.50 -17.59
C ASP A 42 -7.32 -8.55 -16.42
N HIS A 43 -6.62 -9.01 -15.38
CA HIS A 43 -6.14 -8.19 -14.27
C HIS A 43 -5.22 -7.06 -14.75
N ALA A 44 -4.29 -7.36 -15.66
CA ALA A 44 -3.46 -6.34 -16.28
C ALA A 44 -4.31 -5.27 -17.02
N ALA A 45 -5.28 -5.71 -17.82
CA ALA A 45 -6.16 -4.81 -18.56
C ALA A 45 -6.97 -3.90 -17.62
N ARG A 46 -7.49 -4.43 -16.50
CA ARG A 46 -8.25 -3.64 -15.52
C ARG A 46 -7.39 -2.59 -14.81
N LEU A 47 -6.16 -2.93 -14.40
CA LEU A 47 -5.24 -1.98 -13.76
C LEU A 47 -4.88 -0.81 -14.69
N PHE A 48 -4.52 -1.10 -15.95
CA PHE A 48 -4.20 -0.04 -16.92
C PHE A 48 -5.43 0.79 -17.33
N GLY A 49 -6.62 0.19 -17.25
CA GLY A 49 -7.89 0.89 -17.47
C GLY A 49 -8.40 1.69 -16.27
N LEU A 50 -7.69 1.69 -15.14
CA LEU A 50 -8.14 2.27 -13.85
C LEU A 50 -9.48 1.71 -13.36
N GLN A 51 -9.79 0.47 -13.75
CA GLN A 51 -11.01 -0.24 -13.36
C GLN A 51 -10.83 -0.98 -12.03
N GLU A 52 -9.59 -1.17 -11.59
CA GLU A 52 -9.20 -1.83 -10.35
C GLU A 52 -8.08 -1.01 -9.69
N PHE A 53 -8.10 -0.93 -8.36
CA PHE A 53 -6.98 -0.35 -7.61
C PHE A 53 -5.81 -1.35 -7.59
N GLY A 54 -4.61 -0.85 -7.91
CA GLY A 54 -3.36 -1.58 -7.78
C GLY A 54 -2.68 -1.38 -6.44
#